data_AF-A0A1V5Q9W5-F1
#
_entry.id   AF-A0A1V5Q9W5-F1
#
_cell.length_a   1.000
_cell.length_b   1.000
_cell.length_c   1.000
_cell.angle_alpha   90.00
_cell.angle_beta   90.00
_cell.angle_gamma   90.00
#
_symmetry.space_group_name_H-M   'P 1'
#
loop_
_entity.id
_entity.type
_entity.pdbx_description
1 polymer ?
#
loop_
_entity_poly.entity_id
_entity_poly.type
_entity_poly.pdbx_seq_one_letter_code
_entity_poly.pdbx_strand_id
1 'polypeptide(L)'
;MSTWKEKTPRVKRMAISYLVISIPLMVAAMLGAALAYGRISGIGPDDPLSFPHLLGFMTVILIACVLGLAAGGGLWLPFARFVFGFSRSDIEEELARQPRGPVVSRYNAWCLDVVFGAAPKSEKHPAER
;
A
#
# COMPACT_ATOMS: atom_id res chain seq x y z
N MET A 1 -19.62 8.99 -3.88
CA MET A 1 -18.80 7.76 -3.75
C MET A 1 -19.33 6.79 -4.80
N SER A 2 -18.62 6.54 -5.91
CA SER A 2 -19.13 5.67 -6.99
C SER A 2 -19.26 4.23 -6.48
N THR A 3 -20.38 3.56 -6.74
CA THR A 3 -20.55 2.17 -6.33
C THR A 3 -19.57 1.26 -7.09
N TRP A 4 -19.11 0.14 -6.52
CA TRP A 4 -18.17 -0.78 -7.19
C TRP A 4 -18.64 -1.22 -8.59
N LYS A 5 -19.96 -1.29 -8.79
CA LYS A 5 -20.58 -1.61 -10.09
C LYS A 5 -20.24 -0.57 -11.16
N GLU A 6 -20.17 0.72 -10.82
CA GLU A 6 -19.91 1.86 -11.72
C GLU A 6 -18.43 2.01 -12.12
N LYS A 7 -17.49 1.36 -11.43
CA LYS A 7 -16.06 1.45 -11.79
C LYS A 7 -15.80 0.81 -13.16
N THR A 8 -14.99 1.48 -13.98
CA THR A 8 -14.58 0.96 -15.29
C THR A 8 -13.83 -0.38 -15.13
N PRO A 9 -13.87 -1.27 -16.13
CA PRO A 9 -13.14 -2.54 -16.10
C PRO A 9 -11.62 -2.38 -15.88
N ARG A 10 -11.07 -1.21 -16.24
CA ARG A 10 -9.65 -0.87 -16.06
C ARG A 10 -9.33 -0.61 -14.59
N VAL A 11 -10.14 0.19 -13.89
CA VAL A 11 -9.98 0.46 -12.45
C VAL A 11 -10.20 -0.81 -11.61
N LYS A 12 -11.18 -1.66 -12.00
CA LYS A 12 -11.39 -2.96 -11.34
C LYS A 12 -10.16 -3.86 -11.45
N ARG A 13 -9.56 -3.96 -12.64
CA ARG A 13 -8.31 -4.71 -12.85
C ARG A 13 -7.14 -4.15 -12.05
N MET A 14 -7.02 -2.83 -11.96
CA MET A 14 -6.00 -2.18 -11.15
C MET A 14 -6.14 -2.54 -9.67
N ALA A 15 -7.34 -2.41 -9.11
CA ALA A 15 -7.62 -2.77 -7.72
C ALA A 15 -7.39 -4.27 -7.44
N ILE A 16 -7.87 -5.15 -8.34
CA ILE A 16 -7.71 -6.60 -8.17
C ILE A 16 -6.22 -6.99 -8.24
N SER A 17 -5.47 -6.49 -9.23
CA SER A 17 -4.04 -6.80 -9.35
C SER A 17 -3.23 -6.31 -8.13
N TYR A 18 -3.57 -5.14 -7.59
CA TYR A 18 -2.98 -4.62 -6.37
C TYR A 18 -3.25 -5.56 -5.19
N LEU A 19 -4.51 -5.99 -5.00
CA LEU A 19 -4.90 -6.86 -3.89
C LEU A 19 -4.27 -8.25 -4.01
N VAL A 20 -4.20 -8.83 -5.22
CA VAL A 20 -3.60 -10.14 -5.46
C VAL A 20 -2.11 -10.16 -5.07
N ILE A 21 -1.39 -9.05 -5.27
CA ILE A 21 0.01 -8.94 -4.88
C ILE A 21 0.16 -8.56 -3.40
N SER A 22 -0.68 -7.65 -2.90
CA SER A 22 -0.51 -7.05 -1.57
C SER A 22 -1.05 -7.93 -0.44
N ILE A 23 -2.12 -8.70 -0.66
CA ILE A 23 -2.70 -9.58 0.38
C ILE A 23 -1.71 -10.67 0.81
N PRO A 24 -1.05 -11.42 -0.08
CA PRO A 24 -0.05 -12.41 0.33
C PRO A 24 1.10 -11.82 1.15
N LEU A 25 1.58 -10.63 0.76
CA LEU A 25 2.63 -9.91 1.51
C LEU A 25 2.14 -9.42 2.87
N MET A 26 0.91 -8.92 2.96
CA MET A 26 0.27 -8.56 4.22
C MET A 26 0.17 -9.77 5.15
N VAL A 27 -0.33 -10.91 4.66
CA VAL A 27 -0.44 -12.14 5.44
C VAL A 27 0.94 -12.63 5.89
N ALA A 28 1.95 -12.60 5.02
CA ALA A 28 3.32 -12.98 5.38
C ALA A 28 3.90 -12.07 6.48
N ALA A 29 3.66 -10.76 6.39
CA ALA A 29 4.08 -9.80 7.41
C ALA A 29 3.36 -10.04 8.75
N MET A 30 2.05 -10.30 8.73
CA MET A 30 1.28 -10.63 9.94
C MET A 30 1.80 -11.91 10.61
N LEU A 31 2.04 -12.96 9.83
CA LEU A 31 2.58 -14.23 10.34
C LEU A 31 3.98 -14.03 10.93
N GLY A 32 4.86 -13.31 10.23
CA GLY A 32 6.19 -12.98 10.72
C GLY A 32 6.16 -12.17 12.02
N ALA A 33 5.27 -11.16 12.10
CA ALA A 33 5.09 -10.34 13.29
C ALA A 33 4.50 -11.13 14.46
N ALA A 34 3.55 -12.03 14.21
CA ALA A 34 2.98 -12.90 15.23
C ALA A 34 4.05 -13.81 15.85
N LEU A 35 4.86 -14.44 15.00
CA LEU A 35 5.97 -15.31 15.44
C LEU A 35 7.03 -14.51 16.21
N ALA A 36 7.41 -13.34 15.70
CA ALA A 36 8.38 -12.47 16.37
C ALA A 36 7.87 -12.01 17.75
N TYR A 37 6.60 -11.62 17.83
CA TYR A 37 5.98 -11.19 19.09
C TYR A 37 6.01 -12.31 20.13
N GLY A 38 5.57 -13.53 19.77
CA GLY A 38 5.61 -14.68 20.68
C GLY A 38 7.02 -14.96 21.21
N ARG A 39 8.05 -14.85 20.35
CA ARG A 39 9.45 -15.02 20.76
C ARG A 39 9.96 -13.91 21.68
N ILE A 40 9.61 -12.66 21.40
CA ILE A 40 10.07 -11.50 22.18
C ILE A 40 9.39 -11.44 23.55
N SER A 41 8.09 -11.73 23.59
CA SER A 41 7.31 -11.69 24.83
C SER A 41 7.51 -12.92 25.72
N GLY A 42 8.23 -13.94 25.24
CA GLY A 42 8.51 -15.16 26.02
C GLY A 42 7.26 -15.94 26.41
N ILE A 43 6.15 -15.74 25.69
CA ILE A 43 4.86 -16.38 25.97
C ILE A 43 4.91 -17.81 25.43
N GLY A 44 4.90 -18.78 26.33
CA GLY A 44 4.72 -20.19 26.00
C GLY A 44 3.29 -20.49 25.53
N PRO A 45 3.05 -21.61 24.85
CA PRO A 45 1.73 -22.00 24.37
C PRO A 45 0.67 -22.14 25.47
N ASP A 46 1.10 -22.38 26.71
CA ASP A 46 0.24 -22.64 27.87
C ASP A 46 0.16 -21.44 28.84
N ASP A 47 0.87 -20.33 28.57
CA ASP A 47 0.87 -19.18 29.46
C ASP A 47 -0.43 -18.38 29.36
N PRO A 48 -1.02 -17.96 30.49
CA PRO A 48 -2.23 -17.15 30.47
C PRO A 48 -1.95 -15.78 29.85
N LEU A 49 -2.58 -15.50 28.72
CA LEU A 49 -2.50 -14.21 28.04
C LEU A 49 -3.11 -13.10 28.90
N SER A 50 -2.28 -12.21 29.42
CA SER A 50 -2.76 -11.01 30.11
C SER A 50 -3.26 -9.97 29.09
N PHE A 51 -4.22 -9.13 29.52
CA PHE A 51 -4.80 -8.09 28.67
C PHE A 51 -3.75 -7.16 27.99
N PRO A 52 -2.67 -6.72 28.66
CA PRO A 52 -1.60 -5.96 28.00
C PRO A 52 -0.90 -6.71 26.85
N HIS A 53 -0.70 -8.03 26.98
CA HIS A 53 -0.11 -8.83 25.90
C HIS A 53 -1.05 -8.94 24.71
N LEU A 54 -2.35 -9.10 24.94
CA LEU A 54 -3.34 -9.10 23.87
C LEU A 54 -3.35 -7.76 23.13
N LEU A 55 -3.38 -6.63 23.85
CA LEU A 55 -3.37 -5.30 23.25
C LEU A 55 -2.07 -5.04 22.46
N GLY A 56 -0.93 -5.45 23.02
CA GLY A 56 0.38 -5.36 22.37
C GLY A 56 0.42 -6.18 21.08
N PHE A 57 -0.04 -7.43 21.12
CA PHE A 57 -0.14 -8.30 19.95
C PHE A 57 -1.02 -7.68 18.87
N MET A 58 -2.24 -7.22 19.20
CA MET A 58 -3.13 -6.60 18.23
C MET A 58 -2.52 -5.35 17.58
N THR A 59 -1.82 -4.53 18.37
CA THR A 59 -1.12 -3.35 17.86
C THR A 59 -0.01 -3.74 16.89
N VAL A 60 0.80 -4.72 17.23
CA VAL A 60 1.89 -5.23 16.38
C VAL A 60 1.35 -5.80 15.07
N ILE A 61 0.26 -6.58 15.13
CA ILE A 61 -0.40 -7.12 13.94
C ILE A 61 -0.96 -6.00 13.06
N LEU A 62 -1.58 -4.97 13.64
CA LEU A 62 -2.11 -3.85 12.88
C LEU A 62 -0.99 -3.07 12.17
N ILE A 63 0.13 -2.86 12.83
CA ILE A 63 1.33 -2.26 12.20
C ILE A 63 1.85 -3.15 11.07
N ALA A 64 1.94 -4.47 11.30
CA ALA A 64 2.39 -5.42 10.30
C ALA A 64 1.47 -5.46 9.06
N CYS A 65 0.15 -5.33 9.24
CA CYS A 65 -0.80 -5.19 8.14
C CYS A 65 -0.47 -3.97 7.27
N VAL A 66 -0.27 -2.81 7.89
CA VAL A 66 0.04 -1.56 7.17
C VAL A 66 1.36 -1.68 6.42
N LEU A 67 2.40 -2.22 7.07
CA LEU A 67 3.71 -2.43 6.46
C LEU A 67 3.65 -3.43 5.30
N GLY A 68 2.93 -4.53 5.46
CA GLY A 68 2.77 -5.55 4.41
C GLY A 68 1.99 -5.04 3.21
N LEU A 69 0.95 -4.23 3.42
CA LEU A 69 0.24 -3.55 2.34
C LEU A 69 1.11 -2.50 1.64
N ALA A 70 1.92 -1.73 2.39
CA ALA A 70 2.84 -0.75 1.82
C ALA A 70 3.93 -1.42 0.96
N ALA A 71 4.51 -2.53 1.44
CA ALA A 71 5.44 -3.35 0.68
C ALA A 71 4.78 -3.95 -0.57
N GLY A 72 3.53 -4.42 -0.42
CA GLY A 72 2.69 -4.90 -1.52
C GLY A 72 2.48 -3.86 -2.60
N GLY A 73 2.16 -2.62 -2.23
CA GLY A 73 2.04 -1.51 -3.18
C GLY A 73 3.34 -1.18 -3.89
N GLY A 74 4.45 -1.14 -3.15
CA GLY A 74 5.79 -0.94 -3.70
C GLY A 74 6.17 -2.01 -4.71
N LEU A 75 5.89 -3.28 -4.40
CA LEU A 75 6.13 -4.39 -5.33
C LEU A 75 5.13 -4.37 -6.50
N TRP A 76 3.88 -3.98 -6.28
CA TRP A 76 2.87 -3.96 -7.32
C TRP A 76 3.17 -2.94 -8.42
N LEU A 77 3.72 -1.77 -8.09
CA LEU A 77 4.05 -0.70 -9.05
C LEU A 77 4.84 -1.16 -10.31
N PRO A 78 5.96 -1.89 -10.20
CA PRO A 78 6.66 -2.41 -11.38
C PRO A 78 5.82 -3.43 -12.17
N PHE A 79 5.06 -4.30 -11.51
CA PHE A 79 4.14 -5.21 -12.21
C PHE A 79 3.01 -4.44 -12.92
N ALA A 80 2.50 -3.37 -12.31
CA ALA A 80 1.50 -2.50 -12.90
C ALA A 80 1.97 -1.95 -14.24
N ARG A 81 3.25 -1.51 -14.32
CA ARG A 81 3.87 -1.03 -15.56
C ARG A 81 4.17 -2.16 -16.54
N PHE A 82 4.97 -3.14 -16.13
CA PHE A 82 5.60 -4.09 -17.05
C PHE A 82 4.75 -5.32 -17.38
N VAL A 83 3.83 -5.71 -16.51
CA VAL A 83 2.99 -6.91 -16.68
C VAL A 83 1.56 -6.53 -17.06
N PHE A 84 0.99 -5.53 -16.38
CA PHE A 84 -0.41 -5.14 -16.59
C PHE A 84 -0.60 -3.96 -17.56
N GLY A 85 0.49 -3.29 -17.96
CA GLY A 85 0.47 -2.21 -18.95
C GLY A 85 -0.28 -0.95 -18.50
N PHE A 86 -0.41 -0.72 -17.19
CA PHE A 86 -1.00 0.51 -16.67
C PHE A 86 -0.08 1.70 -16.93
N SER A 87 -0.65 2.82 -17.35
CA SER A 87 0.10 4.07 -17.51
C SER A 87 0.19 4.81 -16.18
N ARG A 88 1.17 5.71 -16.07
CA ARG A 88 1.28 6.62 -14.91
C ARG A 88 -0.01 7.39 -14.65
N SER A 89 -0.66 7.89 -15.70
CA SER A 89 -1.90 8.67 -15.60
C SER A 89 -3.06 7.85 -15.05
N ASP A 90 -3.16 6.56 -15.40
CA ASP A 90 -4.18 5.66 -14.83
C ASP A 90 -4.02 5.57 -13.30
N ILE A 91 -2.76 5.45 -12.86
CA ILE A 91 -2.41 5.29 -11.45
C ILE A 91 -2.72 6.60 -10.74
N GLU A 92 -2.20 7.73 -11.23
CA GLU A 92 -2.42 9.07 -10.67
C GLU A 92 -3.89 9.47 -10.58
N GLU A 93 -4.73 9.14 -11.57
CA GLU A 93 -6.16 9.47 -11.54
C GLU A 93 -6.89 8.75 -10.40
N GLU A 94 -6.65 7.44 -10.22
CA GLU A 94 -7.24 6.69 -9.11
C GLU A 94 -6.66 7.15 -7.77
N LEU A 95 -5.40 7.53 -7.76
CA LEU A 95 -4.70 8.08 -6.61
C LEU A 95 -5.29 9.46 -6.21
N ALA A 96 -5.60 10.34 -7.16
CA ALA A 96 -6.17 11.67 -6.91
C ALA A 96 -7.57 11.64 -6.29
N ARG A 97 -8.31 10.53 -6.48
CA ARG A 97 -9.64 10.32 -5.90
C ARG A 97 -9.63 9.95 -4.41
N GLN A 98 -8.45 9.73 -3.81
CA GLN A 98 -8.31 9.40 -2.39
C GLN A 98 -7.93 10.64 -1.56
N PRO A 99 -8.51 10.84 -0.37
CA PRO A 99 -8.07 11.90 0.53
C PRO A 99 -6.62 11.65 0.97
N ARG A 100 -5.74 12.62 0.78
CA ARG A 100 -4.30 12.49 1.07
C ARG A 100 -3.73 13.57 1.94
N GLY A 101 -2.91 13.16 2.89
CA GLY A 101 -1.92 14.03 3.52
C GLY A 101 -0.72 14.30 2.61
N PRO A 102 -0.03 15.44 2.77
CA PRO A 102 1.09 15.87 1.91
C PRO A 102 2.31 14.94 1.94
N VAL A 103 2.50 14.14 3.00
CA VAL A 103 3.58 13.15 3.09
C VAL A 103 3.30 11.94 2.19
N VAL A 104 2.04 11.46 2.20
CA VAL A 104 1.60 10.32 1.41
C VAL A 104 1.62 10.66 -0.09
N SER A 105 1.29 11.90 -0.47
CA SER A 105 1.36 12.33 -1.86
C SER A 105 2.80 12.40 -2.39
N ARG A 106 3.76 12.91 -1.60
CA ARG A 106 5.19 12.93 -1.99
C ARG A 106 5.79 11.53 -2.13
N TYR A 107 5.50 10.64 -1.18
CA TYR A 107 5.96 9.26 -1.25
C TYR A 107 5.42 8.54 -2.50
N ASN A 108 4.11 8.66 -2.75
CA ASN A 108 3.50 8.06 -3.93
C ASN A 108 4.05 8.64 -5.24
N ALA A 109 4.30 9.95 -5.30
CA ALA A 109 4.91 10.58 -6.46
C ALA A 109 6.34 10.08 -6.71
N TRP A 110 7.16 9.95 -5.65
CA TRP A 110 8.50 9.38 -5.76
C TRP A 110 8.47 7.93 -6.25
N CYS A 111 7.57 7.08 -5.72
CA CYS A 111 7.40 5.71 -6.19
C CYS A 111 7.01 5.65 -7.68
N LEU A 112 6.16 6.55 -8.13
CA LEU A 112 5.78 6.67 -9.54
C LEU A 112 6.95 7.15 -10.40
N ASP A 113 7.76 8.10 -9.92
CA ASP A 113 8.94 8.59 -10.65
C ASP A 113 9.99 7.49 -10.84
N VAL A 114 10.21 6.65 -9.83
CA VAL A 114 11.16 5.52 -9.90
C VAL A 114 10.76 4.51 -10.97
N VAL A 115 9.46 4.20 -11.08
CA VAL A 115 8.97 3.14 -11.98
C VAL A 115 8.63 3.68 -13.37
N PHE A 116 8.07 4.89 -13.43
CA PHE A 116 7.58 5.46 -14.68
C PHE A 116 8.51 6.48 -15.33
N GLY A 117 9.58 6.89 -14.64
CA GLY A 117 10.38 8.06 -14.99
C GLY A 117 9.79 9.33 -14.39
N ALA A 118 10.63 10.34 -14.16
CA ALA A 118 10.19 11.62 -13.60
C ALA A 118 9.09 12.25 -14.47
N ALA A 119 8.01 12.74 -13.85
CA ALA A 119 7.02 13.52 -14.57
C ALA A 119 7.72 14.75 -15.19
N PRO A 120 7.34 15.16 -16.41
CA PRO A 120 7.79 16.44 -16.93
C PRO A 120 7.43 17.50 -15.90
N LYS A 121 8.44 18.23 -15.41
CA LYS A 121 8.20 19.42 -14.58
C LYS A 121 7.27 20.29 -15.41
N SER A 122 6.04 20.50 -14.93
CA SER A 122 5.21 21.59 -15.44
C SER A 122 6.05 22.83 -15.26
N GLU A 123 6.65 23.28 -16.36
CA GLU A 123 7.24 24.59 -16.48
C GLU A 123 6.09 25.52 -16.11
N LYS A 124 6.20 26.15 -14.94
CA LYS A 124 5.34 27.29 -14.62
C LYS A 124 5.63 28.27 -15.75
N HIS A 125 4.71 28.37 -16.71
CA HIS A 125 4.66 29.52 -17.59
C HIS A 125 4.73 30.74 -16.68
N PRO A 126 5.78 31.57 -16.73
CA PRO A 126 5.73 32.86 -16.06
C PRO A 126 4.53 33.57 -16.68
N ALA A 127 3.54 33.86 -15.83
CA ALA A 127 2.36 34.61 -16.22
C ALA A 127 2.84 35.86 -16.97
N GLU A 128 2.40 35.98 -18.22
CA GLU A 128 2.62 37.16 -19.01
C GLU A 128 1.93 38.36 -18.33
N ARG A 129 2.75 39.39 -18.08
CA ARG A 129 2.46 40.83 -17.91
C ARG A 129 1.91 41.32 -16.58
#